data_AF-A0A933QY13-F1
#
_entry.id   AF-A0A933QY13-F1
#
_cell.length_a   1.000
_cell.length_b   1.000
_cell.length_c   1.000
_cell.angle_alpha   90.00
_cell.angle_beta   90.00
_cell.angle_gamma   90.00
#
_symmetry.space_group_name_H-M   'P 1'
#
loop_
_entity.id
_entity.type
_entity.pdbx_description
1 polymer ?
#
loop_
_entity_poly.entity_id
_entity_poly.type
_entity_poly.pdbx_seq_one_letter_code
_entity_poly.pdbx_strand_id
1 'polypeptide(L)' 'TGQVGIVLSQNRVRRLRPKVMLVLNADKHLYNIAPTVDLMVEAVDRQGQMLEIARSLDPGSYGIDPTAYFL' A
#
# COMPACT_ATOMS: atom_id res chain seq x y z
N THR A 1 9.69 9.78 4.37
CA THR A 1 9.55 8.31 4.51
C THR A 1 8.07 7.98 4.64
N GLY A 2 7.65 6.72 4.49
CA GLY A 2 6.22 6.35 4.45
C GLY A 2 6.00 4.84 4.43
N GLN A 3 4.76 4.39 4.50
CA GLN A 3 4.38 2.97 4.46
C GLN A 3 4.61 2.37 3.06
N VAL A 4 4.73 1.04 2.98
CA VAL A 4 4.84 0.29 1.72
C VAL A 4 3.72 -0.72 1.64
N GLY A 5 3.09 -0.84 0.47
CA GLY A 5 2.07 -1.83 0.24
C GLY A 5 2.07 -2.38 -1.18
N ILE A 6 1.37 -3.49 -1.35
CA ILE A 6 1.15 -4.19 -2.61
C ILE A 6 -0.23 -3.81 -3.13
N VAL A 7 -0.31 -3.43 -4.41
CA VAL A 7 -1.58 -3.16 -5.07
C VAL A 7 -2.32 -4.48 -5.28
N LEU A 8 -3.48 -4.64 -4.64
CA LEU A 8 -4.33 -5.82 -4.79
C LEU A 8 -5.28 -5.69 -5.98
N SER A 9 -5.81 -4.50 -6.22
CA SER A 9 -6.68 -4.24 -7.36
C SER A 9 -6.60 -2.80 -7.83
N GLN A 10 -6.59 -2.62 -9.15
CA GLN A 10 -6.62 -1.29 -9.76
C GLN A 10 -8.05 -0.78 -9.86
N ASN A 11 -8.24 0.48 -9.53
CA ASN A 11 -9.48 1.19 -9.83
C ASN A 11 -9.40 1.73 -11.26
N ARG A 12 -10.18 1.14 -12.18
CA ARG A 12 -10.17 1.47 -13.62
C ARG A 12 -10.62 2.90 -13.91
N VAL A 13 -11.46 3.48 -13.04
CA VAL A 13 -11.97 4.85 -13.19
C VAL A 13 -10.98 5.86 -12.59
N ARG A 14 -10.35 5.51 -11.46
CA ARG A 14 -9.37 6.38 -10.76
C ARG A 14 -8.10 5.60 -10.45
N ARG A 15 -7.16 5.53 -11.40
CA ARG A 15 -5.95 4.68 -11.32
C ARG A 15 -5.08 4.90 -10.08
N LEU A 16 -5.07 6.12 -9.51
CA LEU A 16 -4.33 6.45 -8.28
C LEU A 16 -5.13 6.20 -6.98
N ARG A 17 -6.25 5.49 -7.06
CA ARG A 17 -7.07 5.09 -5.91
C ARG A 17 -7.33 3.57 -5.88
N PRO A 18 -6.28 2.72 -5.92
CA PRO A 18 -6.42 1.26 -5.84
C PRO A 18 -6.73 0.77 -4.42
N LYS A 19 -7.04 -0.54 -4.30
CA LYS A 19 -6.92 -1.24 -3.01
C LYS A 19 -5.48 -1.71 -2.81
N VAL A 20 -4.93 -1.45 -1.64
CA VAL A 20 -3.52 -1.70 -1.28
C VAL A 20 -3.45 -2.48 0.01
N MET A 21 -2.67 -3.56 0.04
CA MET A 21 -2.31 -4.26 1.26
C MET A 21 -0.99 -3.72 1.79
N LEU A 22 -0.96 -3.21 3.02
CA LEU A 22 0.22 -2.62 3.63
C LEU A 22 1.11 -3.72 4.21
N VAL A 23 2.37 -3.74 3.76
CA VAL A 23 3.37 -4.75 4.12
C VAL A 23 4.39 -4.17 5.09
N LEU A 24 4.85 -2.94 4.86
CA LEU A 24 5.76 -2.24 5.77
C LEU A 24 5.16 -0.98 6.34
N ASN A 25 5.41 -0.75 7.63
CA ASN A 25 5.10 0.50 8.29
C ASN A 25 6.07 1.64 7.85
N ALA A 26 5.88 2.83 8.41
CA ALA A 26 6.70 4.00 8.09
C ALA A 26 8.20 3.80 8.39
N ASP A 27 8.51 2.97 9.38
CA ASP A 27 9.86 2.62 9.85
C ASP A 27 10.47 1.43 9.10
N LYS A 28 9.78 0.91 8.07
CA LYS A 28 10.18 -0.28 7.29
C LYS A 28 10.18 -1.59 8.06
N HIS A 29 9.42 -1.68 9.14
CA HIS A 29 9.11 -2.94 9.79
C HIS A 29 7.87 -3.58 9.17
N LEU A 30 7.88 -4.91 9.09
CA LEU A 30 6.74 -5.70 8.63
C LEU A 30 5.52 -5.49 9.52
N TYR A 31 4.35 -5.39 8.91
CA TYR A 31 3.09 -5.52 9.64
C TYR A 31 2.89 -6.98 10.07
N ASN A 32 2.63 -7.20 11.35
CA ASN A 32 2.27 -8.53 11.87
C ASN A 32 0.98 -9.06 11.22
N ILE A 33 0.02 -8.17 10.97
CA ILE A 33 -1.21 -8.43 10.23
C ILE A 33 -1.26 -7.36 9.14
N ALA A 34 -1.06 -7.75 7.88
CA ALA A 34 -1.01 -6.82 6.76
C ALA A 34 -2.40 -6.23 6.47
N PRO A 35 -2.70 -4.98 6.88
CA PRO A 35 -4.03 -4.42 6.68
C PRO A 35 -4.23 -4.07 5.20
N THR A 36 -5.47 -4.18 4.73
CA THR A 36 -5.87 -3.70 3.40
C THR A 36 -6.55 -2.35 3.53
N VAL A 37 -6.15 -1.40 2.70
CA VAL A 37 -6.71 -0.05 2.60
C VAL A 37 -7.31 0.12 1.21
N ASP A 38 -8.55 0.57 1.14
CA ASP A 38 -9.16 1.00 -0.12
C ASP A 38 -9.02 2.50 -0.27
N LEU A 39 -8.06 2.96 -1.08
CA LEU A 39 -7.78 4.40 -1.22
C LEU A 39 -8.93 5.20 -1.83
N MET A 40 -9.94 4.54 -2.42
CA MET A 40 -11.17 5.19 -2.89
C MET A 40 -12.11 5.52 -1.74
N VAL A 41 -12.19 4.66 -0.72
CA VAL A 41 -13.08 4.79 0.44
C VAL A 41 -12.37 5.51 1.59
N GLU A 42 -11.14 5.10 1.88
CA GLU A 42 -10.26 5.61 2.93
C GLU A 42 -9.30 6.63 2.32
N ALA A 43 -9.81 7.84 2.07
CA ALA A 43 -9.04 8.87 1.38
C ALA A 43 -8.02 9.59 2.28
N VAL A 44 -8.20 9.54 3.61
CA VAL A 44 -7.38 10.24 4.60
C VAL A 44 -6.89 9.31 5.70
N ASP A 45 -5.76 9.65 6.31
CA ASP A 45 -5.26 8.98 7.51
C ASP A 45 -6.00 9.44 8.78
N ARG A 46 -5.55 8.94 9.94
CA ARG A 46 -6.15 9.27 11.25
C ARG A 46 -5.95 10.74 11.65
N GLN A 47 -5.00 11.43 11.04
CA GLN A 47 -4.70 12.83 11.24
C GLN A 47 -5.44 13.73 10.22
N GLY A 48 -6.22 13.14 9.31
CA GLY A 48 -6.95 13.85 8.27
C GLY A 48 -6.10 14.22 7.04
N GLN A 49 -4.86 13.71 6.94
CA GLN A 49 -4.01 13.94 5.77
C GLN A 49 -4.38 12.99 4.64
N MET A 50 -4.35 13.47 3.39
CA MET A 50 -4.67 12.63 2.23
C MET A 50 -3.68 11.48 2.08
N LEU A 51 -4.23 10.27 1.92
CA LEU A 51 -3.45 9.10 1.53
C LEU A 51 -3.17 9.15 0.04
N GLU A 52 -1.89 9.19 -0.31
CA GLU A 52 -1.40 9.27 -1.68
C GLU A 52 -0.32 8.22 -1.97
N ILE A 53 -0.30 7.73 -3.21
CA ILE A 53 0.78 6.87 -3.69
C ILE A 53 1.93 7.78 -4.13
N ALA A 54 2.95 7.90 -3.28
CA ALA A 54 4.09 8.77 -3.56
C ALA A 54 4.94 8.30 -4.75
N ARG A 55 5.15 6.98 -4.89
CA ARG A 55 5.89 6.36 -5.99
C ARG A 55 5.69 4.85 -6.03
N SER A 56 5.96 4.27 -7.20
CA SER A 56 6.21 2.83 -7.32
C SER A 56 7.60 2.47 -6.79
N LEU A 57 7.77 1.21 -6.41
CA LEU A 57 9.06 0.63 -6.01
C LEU A 57 9.45 -0.45 -7.00
N ASP A 58 10.75 -0.62 -7.20
CA ASP A 58 11.28 -1.69 -8.04
C ASP A 58 11.03 -3.06 -7.39
N PRO A 59 10.87 -4.14 -8.19
CA PRO A 59 10.76 -5.49 -7.66
C PRO A 59 11.90 -5.84 -6.70
N GLY A 60 11.60 -6.53 -5.59
CA GLY A 60 12.58 -6.88 -4.56
C GLY A 60 13.00 -5.72 -3.65
N SER A 61 12.46 -4.51 -3.82
CA SER A 61 12.68 -3.41 -2.88
C SER A 61 12.33 -3.83 -1.46
N TYR A 62 13.21 -3.51 -0.50
CA TYR A 62 13.09 -3.91 0.90
C TYR A 62 13.00 -5.43 1.12
N GLY A 63 13.46 -6.25 0.17
CA GLY A 63 13.37 -7.71 0.24
C GLY A 63 11.95 -8.27 0.10
N ILE A 64 11.01 -7.47 -0.42
CA ILE A 64 9.62 -7.88 -0.60
C ILE A 64 9.47 -8.57 -1.96
N ASP A 65 9.00 -9.80 -1.95
CA ASP A 65 8.46 -10.49 -3.11
C ASP A 65 6.92 -10.38 -3.10
N PRO A 66 6.30 -9.60 -4.03
CA PRO A 66 4.85 -9.48 -4.08
C PRO A 66 4.14 -10.80 -4.34
N THR A 67 4.79 -11.75 -5.03
CA THR A 67 4.18 -13.04 -5.38
C THR A 67 3.94 -13.91 -4.15
N ALA A 68 4.72 -13.73 -3.09
CA ALA A 68 4.50 -14.41 -1.81
C ALA A 68 3.18 -14.04 -1.12
N TYR A 69 2.49 -13.00 -1.60
CA TYR A 69 1.23 -12.50 -1.05
C TYR A 69 0.01 -12.78 -1.93
N PHE A 70 0.20 -13.40 -3.10
CA PHE A 70 -0.89 -13.85 -3.96
C PHE A 70 -0.94 -15.39 -3.90
N LEU A 71 -2.01 -15.95 -3.30
CA LEU A 71 -2.33 -17.38 -3.33
C LEU A 71 -3.14 -17.72 -4.59
#